data_AF-A0A8T4NJP7-F1
#
_entry.id   AF-A0A8T4NJP7-F1
#
_cell.length_a   1.000
_cell.length_b   1.000
_cell.length_c   1.000
_cell.angle_alpha   90.00
_cell.angle_beta   90.00
_cell.angle_gamma   90.00
#
_symmetry.space_group_name_H-M   'P 1'
#
loop_
_entity.id
_entity.type
_entity.pdbx_description
1 polymer ?
#
loop_
_entity_poly.entity_id
_entity_poly.type
_entity_poly.pdbx_seq_one_letter_code
_entity_poly.pdbx_strand_id
1 'polypeptide(L)'
;MGFFDFLRRKRLEQEKPNLEMSLGEIRAKVDEEYKILNDNSTKLVERAKFLLNEIIPKLKSCLVFLGLINLEKRREDERLKAIVKENIRIYIYHLERLIEDFEKLNQTTDFNDHVIQIERIFENFSKNSAKSHEKATILVGTEFEAIHREFKNFSREFNPLKGEIMKNRERMEKLGKFAENFRKISDAEKAEEQIKNLIFELDAWRKQKEEEIQKKAEELKNFKESEGYKKDIEERGRIEEERRELEKEIWMLQKKINLKELARIHHGNERKHKIIKHYTENFKKAMEGDEQMELAKILKEAGVSGIDLDGAKEKSERLESYVSPNETKIRKMEKEAEKIKDEINEIGENKRAEEDKLERFKKREESLISELKLEAGEFFKTLGNV
;
A
#
# COMPACT_ATOMS: atom_id res chain seq x y z
N MET A 1 -34.64 1.89 -0.06
CA MET A 1 -34.38 0.43 -0.15
C MET A 1 -33.01 0.27 -0.76
N GLY A 2 -32.01 0.06 0.09
CA GLY A 2 -30.60 0.24 -0.26
C GLY A 2 -29.94 -1.05 -0.75
N PHE A 3 -29.04 -0.90 -1.72
CA PHE A 3 -28.21 -1.93 -2.37
C PHE A 3 -27.20 -2.63 -1.42
N PHE A 4 -27.35 -2.48 -0.10
CA PHE A 4 -26.44 -2.98 0.94
C PHE A 4 -27.08 -3.94 1.94
N ASP A 5 -28.34 -4.36 1.74
CA ASP A 5 -28.99 -5.37 2.60
C ASP A 5 -28.46 -6.82 2.39
N PHE A 6 -27.53 -7.03 1.44
CA PHE A 6 -26.96 -8.35 1.17
C PHE A 6 -25.89 -8.81 2.18
N LEU A 7 -25.30 -7.88 2.96
CA LEU A 7 -24.27 -8.19 3.96
C LEU A 7 -24.82 -8.55 5.35
N ARG A 8 -26.14 -8.62 5.51
CA ARG A 8 -26.81 -9.09 6.73
C ARG A 8 -27.27 -10.55 6.61
N ARG A 9 -26.38 -11.45 6.21
CA ARG A 9 -26.59 -12.88 6.53
C ARG A 9 -26.20 -13.10 7.99
N LYS A 10 -27.23 -13.40 8.80
CA LYS A 10 -27.15 -13.95 10.16
C LYS A 10 -25.88 -14.77 10.36
N ARG A 11 -24.98 -14.28 11.23
CA ARG A 11 -24.08 -15.16 11.99
C ARG A 11 -24.99 -16.10 12.78
N LEU A 12 -25.26 -17.27 12.23
CA LEU A 12 -25.57 -18.42 13.07
C LEU A 12 -24.33 -18.61 13.93
N GLU A 13 -24.51 -18.56 15.24
CA GLU A 13 -23.54 -19.01 16.24
C GLU A 13 -23.27 -20.49 15.96
N GLN A 14 -22.37 -20.76 15.01
CA GLN A 14 -21.70 -22.04 14.93
C GLN A 14 -20.69 -22.01 16.07
N GLU A 15 -20.84 -22.94 17.01
CA GLU A 15 -19.83 -23.25 18.02
C GLU A 15 -18.48 -23.30 17.30
N LYS A 16 -17.66 -22.26 17.51
CA LYS A 16 -16.33 -22.18 16.90
C LYS A 16 -15.58 -23.42 17.37
N PRO A 17 -15.15 -24.32 16.46
CA PRO A 17 -14.18 -25.30 16.85
C PRO A 17 -12.87 -24.55 17.05
N ASN A 18 -12.68 -24.06 18.26
CA ASN A 18 -11.43 -23.45 18.67
C ASN A 18 -10.44 -24.60 18.80
N LEU A 19 -9.74 -24.94 17.72
CA LEU A 19 -8.50 -25.66 17.92
C LEU A 19 -7.57 -24.73 18.69
N GLU A 20 -7.23 -25.13 19.91
CA GLU A 20 -6.14 -24.56 20.70
C GLU A 20 -4.77 -24.89 20.07
N MET A 21 -4.68 -24.97 18.74
CA MET A 21 -3.42 -25.14 18.05
C MET A 21 -2.76 -23.78 17.85
N SER A 22 -1.47 -23.72 18.16
CA SER A 22 -0.56 -22.66 17.76
C SER A 22 -0.34 -22.66 16.24
N LEU A 23 0.08 -21.53 15.68
CA LEU A 23 0.43 -21.44 14.25
C LEU A 23 1.55 -22.41 13.85
N GLY A 24 2.51 -22.63 14.76
CA GLY A 24 3.60 -23.59 14.54
C GLY A 24 3.09 -25.02 14.40
N GLU A 25 2.14 -25.43 15.24
CA GLU A 25 1.52 -26.76 15.15
C GLU A 25 0.67 -26.91 13.88
N ILE A 26 -0.06 -25.88 13.48
CA ILE A 26 -0.84 -25.90 12.21
C ILE A 26 0.12 -26.07 11.04
N ARG A 27 1.22 -25.32 11.02
CA ARG A 27 2.24 -25.42 9.96
C ARG A 27 2.83 -26.82 9.89
N ALA A 28 3.23 -27.39 11.03
CA ALA A 28 3.78 -28.73 11.10
C ALA A 28 2.78 -29.78 10.57
N LYS A 29 1.50 -29.69 10.96
CA LYS A 29 0.46 -30.59 10.43
C LYS A 29 0.21 -30.41 8.93
N VAL A 30 0.21 -29.18 8.43
CA VAL A 30 0.09 -28.90 6.98
C VAL A 30 1.25 -29.54 6.21
N ASP A 31 2.48 -29.41 6.71
CA ASP A 31 3.67 -29.99 6.08
C ASP A 31 3.65 -31.54 6.13
N GLU A 32 3.18 -32.12 7.23
CA GLU A 32 3.00 -33.57 7.37
C GLU A 32 1.94 -34.09 6.39
N GLU A 33 0.76 -33.48 6.36
CA GLU A 33 -0.30 -33.85 5.42
C GLU A 33 0.15 -33.68 3.96
N TYR A 34 0.92 -32.63 3.65
CA TYR A 34 1.45 -32.42 2.31
C TYR A 34 2.33 -33.60 1.87
N LYS A 35 3.21 -34.09 2.75
CA LYS A 35 4.03 -35.27 2.48
C LYS A 35 3.19 -36.52 2.28
N ILE A 36 2.20 -36.76 3.15
CA ILE A 36 1.29 -37.91 3.04
C ILE A 36 0.55 -37.89 1.71
N LEU A 37 -0.02 -36.75 1.32
CA LEU A 37 -0.73 -36.62 0.04
C LEU A 37 0.22 -36.79 -1.15
N ASN A 38 1.46 -36.30 -1.07
CA ASN A 38 2.45 -36.42 -2.14
C ASN A 38 2.91 -37.88 -2.35
N ASP A 39 3.13 -38.62 -1.28
CA ASP A 39 3.46 -40.04 -1.34
C ASP A 39 2.26 -40.85 -1.86
N ASN A 40 1.05 -40.54 -1.38
CA ASN A 40 -0.18 -41.16 -1.86
C ASN A 40 -0.40 -40.88 -3.35
N SER A 41 -0.18 -39.64 -3.77
CA SER A 41 -0.20 -39.22 -5.17
C SER A 41 0.63 -40.18 -6.01
N THR A 42 1.92 -40.30 -5.72
CA THR A 42 2.86 -41.16 -6.46
C THR A 42 2.32 -42.59 -6.64
N LYS A 43 1.83 -43.20 -5.55
CA LYS A 43 1.23 -44.54 -5.56
C LYS A 43 -0.01 -44.64 -6.46
N LEU A 44 -0.88 -43.63 -6.44
CA LEU A 44 -2.10 -43.61 -7.26
C LEU A 44 -1.77 -43.54 -8.77
N VAL A 45 -0.74 -42.80 -9.16
CA VAL A 45 -0.30 -42.76 -10.57
C VAL A 45 0.38 -44.06 -10.99
N GLU A 46 1.19 -44.67 -10.14
CA GLU A 46 1.74 -46.00 -10.42
C GLU A 46 0.64 -47.03 -10.65
N ARG A 47 -0.44 -46.97 -9.86
CA ARG A 47 -1.61 -47.82 -10.05
C ARG A 47 -2.34 -47.52 -11.37
N ALA A 48 -2.44 -46.26 -11.78
CA ALA A 48 -3.03 -45.91 -13.08
C ALA A 48 -2.20 -46.44 -14.25
N LYS A 49 -0.87 -46.32 -14.16
CA LYS A 49 0.08 -46.90 -15.14
C LYS A 49 -0.03 -48.42 -15.20
N PHE A 50 -0.17 -49.07 -14.05
CA PHE A 50 -0.40 -50.51 -13.98
C PHE A 50 -1.67 -50.92 -14.75
N LEU A 51 -2.79 -50.23 -14.54
CA LEU A 51 -4.04 -50.51 -15.28
C LEU A 51 -3.89 -50.32 -16.79
N LEU A 52 -3.13 -49.30 -17.24
CA LEU A 52 -2.82 -49.12 -18.65
C LEU A 52 -1.97 -50.27 -19.21
N ASN A 53 -0.95 -50.70 -18.47
CA ASN A 53 -0.11 -51.84 -18.83
C ASN A 53 -0.90 -53.15 -18.93
N GLU A 54 -1.97 -53.30 -18.16
CA GLU A 54 -2.85 -54.48 -18.23
C GLU A 54 -3.84 -54.43 -19.40
N ILE A 55 -4.41 -53.25 -19.72
CA ILE A 55 -5.44 -53.16 -20.78
C ILE A 55 -4.82 -53.19 -22.18
N ILE A 56 -3.65 -52.56 -22.40
CA ILE A 56 -2.97 -52.49 -23.69
C ILE A 56 -2.81 -53.88 -24.36
N PRO A 57 -2.20 -54.89 -23.72
CA PRO A 57 -2.01 -56.20 -24.33
C PRO A 57 -3.34 -56.92 -24.60
N LYS A 58 -4.36 -56.71 -23.76
CA LYS A 58 -5.70 -57.28 -23.97
C LYS A 58 -6.37 -56.69 -25.21
N LEU A 59 -6.29 -55.37 -25.40
CA LEU A 59 -6.80 -54.71 -26.60
C LEU A 59 -6.05 -55.13 -27.87
N LYS A 60 -4.72 -55.30 -27.79
CA LYS A 60 -3.93 -55.85 -28.91
C LYS A 60 -4.38 -57.25 -29.31
N SER A 61 -4.69 -58.10 -28.34
CA SER A 61 -5.25 -59.44 -28.60
C SER A 61 -6.62 -59.34 -29.30
N CYS A 62 -7.50 -58.44 -28.84
CA CYS A 62 -8.78 -58.19 -29.48
C CYS A 62 -8.65 -57.66 -30.92
N LEU A 63 -7.66 -56.80 -31.20
CA LEU A 63 -7.37 -56.33 -32.56
C LEU A 63 -7.07 -57.47 -33.53
N VAL A 64 -6.23 -58.43 -33.09
CA VAL A 64 -5.92 -59.63 -33.89
C VAL A 64 -7.20 -60.41 -34.21
N PHE A 65 -8.08 -60.58 -33.22
CA PHE A 65 -9.35 -61.29 -33.42
C PHE A 65 -10.27 -60.56 -34.42
N LEU A 66 -10.43 -59.24 -34.31
CA LEU A 66 -11.23 -58.46 -35.25
C LEU A 66 -10.68 -58.54 -36.69
N GLY A 67 -9.36 -58.58 -36.86
CA GLY A 67 -8.70 -58.71 -38.17
C GLY A 67 -8.93 -60.06 -38.85
N LEU A 68 -9.32 -61.10 -38.10
CA LEU A 68 -9.56 -62.46 -38.60
C LEU A 68 -11.02 -62.73 -38.98
N ILE A 69 -11.92 -61.75 -38.77
CA ILE A 69 -13.34 -61.90 -39.07
C ILE A 69 -13.53 -62.13 -40.58
N ASN A 70 -14.13 -63.28 -40.92
CA ASN A 70 -14.44 -63.65 -42.29
C ASN A 70 -15.97 -63.61 -42.53
N LEU A 71 -16.42 -62.60 -43.29
CA LEU A 71 -17.82 -62.41 -43.66
C LEU A 71 -18.25 -63.20 -44.90
N GLU A 72 -17.30 -63.74 -45.68
CA GLU A 72 -17.57 -64.44 -46.94
C GLU A 72 -18.40 -65.72 -46.72
N LYS A 73 -18.25 -66.33 -45.54
CA LYS A 73 -18.96 -67.56 -45.15
C LYS A 73 -20.41 -67.33 -44.71
N ARG A 74 -20.84 -66.07 -44.57
CA ARG A 74 -22.18 -65.75 -44.09
C ARG A 74 -23.17 -65.52 -45.25
N ARG A 75 -24.47 -65.72 -45.00
CA ARG A 75 -25.52 -65.81 -46.06
C ARG A 75 -26.12 -64.46 -46.48
N GLU A 76 -25.70 -63.37 -45.85
CA GLU A 76 -26.27 -62.04 -46.02
C GLU A 76 -25.80 -61.36 -47.32
N ASP A 77 -26.43 -60.23 -47.64
CA ASP A 77 -26.19 -59.46 -48.86
C ASP A 77 -24.75 -58.91 -48.96
N GLU A 78 -24.15 -58.97 -50.16
CA GLU A 78 -22.77 -58.56 -50.42
C GLU A 78 -22.51 -57.08 -50.15
N ARG A 79 -23.50 -56.20 -50.40
CA ARG A 79 -23.39 -54.77 -50.08
C ARG A 79 -23.34 -54.57 -48.57
N LEU A 80 -24.13 -55.33 -47.82
CA LEU A 80 -24.11 -55.29 -46.35
C LEU A 80 -22.78 -55.80 -45.79
N LYS A 81 -22.26 -56.92 -46.31
CA LYS A 81 -20.93 -57.45 -45.95
C LYS A 81 -19.82 -56.44 -46.22
N ALA A 82 -19.86 -55.76 -47.37
CA ALA A 82 -18.89 -54.72 -47.72
C ALA A 82 -18.92 -53.53 -46.74
N ILE A 83 -20.12 -53.06 -46.36
CA ILE A 83 -20.29 -52.00 -45.36
C ILE A 83 -19.70 -52.44 -44.01
N VAL A 84 -20.03 -53.65 -43.54
CA VAL A 84 -19.52 -54.16 -42.26
C VAL A 84 -17.99 -54.27 -42.29
N LYS A 85 -17.42 -54.85 -43.36
CA LYS A 85 -15.97 -55.03 -43.53
C LYS A 85 -15.21 -53.71 -43.49
N GLU A 86 -15.72 -52.68 -44.16
CA GLU A 86 -15.10 -51.36 -44.15
C GLU A 86 -15.16 -50.71 -42.76
N ASN A 87 -16.29 -50.84 -42.06
CA ASN A 87 -16.44 -50.27 -40.72
C ASN A 87 -15.64 -51.03 -39.66
N ILE A 88 -15.39 -52.34 -39.82
CA ILE A 88 -14.42 -53.09 -39.00
C ILE A 88 -13.02 -52.49 -39.16
N ARG A 89 -12.58 -52.21 -40.40
CA ARG A 89 -11.26 -51.61 -40.66
C ARG A 89 -11.11 -50.22 -40.03
N ILE A 90 -12.12 -49.37 -40.18
CA ILE A 90 -12.13 -48.03 -39.57
C ILE A 90 -12.08 -48.13 -38.05
N TYR A 91 -12.84 -49.05 -37.45
CA TYR A 91 -12.82 -49.27 -36.01
C TYR A 91 -11.46 -49.77 -35.52
N ILE A 92 -10.86 -50.74 -36.21
CA ILE A 92 -9.50 -51.24 -35.95
C ILE A 92 -8.51 -50.09 -35.93
N TYR A 93 -8.52 -49.22 -36.94
CA TYR A 93 -7.65 -48.05 -37.00
C TYR A 93 -7.81 -47.13 -35.78
N HIS A 94 -9.05 -46.87 -35.34
CA HIS A 94 -9.28 -46.07 -34.14
C HIS A 94 -8.81 -46.75 -32.86
N LEU A 95 -8.95 -48.08 -32.77
CA LEU A 95 -8.50 -48.86 -31.63
C LEU A 95 -6.96 -48.99 -31.59
N GLU A 96 -6.29 -49.09 -32.73
CA GLU A 96 -4.83 -48.99 -32.83
C GLU A 96 -4.33 -47.65 -32.32
N ARG A 97 -4.95 -46.55 -32.76
CA ARG A 97 -4.62 -45.21 -32.25
C ARG A 97 -4.84 -45.06 -30.75
N LEU A 98 -5.91 -45.63 -30.21
CA LEU A 98 -6.15 -45.66 -28.76
C LEU A 98 -4.98 -46.33 -28.02
N ILE A 99 -4.53 -47.48 -28.52
CA ILE A 99 -3.42 -48.23 -27.93
C ILE A 99 -2.12 -47.43 -28.01
N GLU A 100 -1.81 -46.83 -29.17
CA GLU A 100 -0.63 -45.99 -29.34
C GLU A 100 -0.63 -44.79 -28.38
N ASP A 101 -1.79 -44.15 -28.19
CA ASP A 101 -1.92 -43.00 -27.30
C ASP A 101 -1.73 -43.42 -25.83
N PHE A 102 -2.21 -44.61 -25.42
CA PHE A 102 -1.89 -45.16 -24.09
C PHE A 102 -0.42 -45.53 -23.91
N GLU A 103 0.23 -46.10 -24.93
CA GLU A 103 1.65 -46.42 -24.88
C GLU A 103 2.53 -45.17 -24.74
N LYS A 104 2.19 -44.09 -25.47
CA LYS A 104 2.85 -42.79 -25.33
C LYS A 104 2.63 -42.19 -23.94
N LEU A 105 1.39 -42.23 -23.44
CA LEU A 105 1.08 -41.73 -22.12
C LEU A 105 1.92 -42.43 -21.04
N ASN A 106 2.08 -43.75 -21.15
CA ASN A 106 2.83 -44.55 -20.18
C ASN A 106 4.33 -44.20 -20.12
N GLN A 107 4.87 -43.56 -21.16
CA GLN A 107 6.25 -43.06 -21.22
C GLN A 107 6.41 -41.67 -20.56
N THR A 108 5.32 -40.99 -20.23
CA THR A 108 5.38 -39.67 -19.59
C THR A 108 5.62 -39.75 -18.07
N THR A 109 6.38 -38.79 -17.57
CA THR A 109 6.73 -38.62 -16.14
C THR A 109 5.83 -37.64 -15.40
N ASP A 110 4.99 -36.87 -16.10
CA ASP A 110 4.13 -35.88 -15.45
C ASP A 110 2.96 -36.54 -14.70
N PHE A 111 2.97 -36.30 -13.39
CA PHE A 111 2.05 -36.82 -12.41
C PHE A 111 0.64 -36.22 -12.50
N ASN A 112 0.54 -34.90 -12.71
CA ASN A 112 -0.71 -34.16 -12.47
C ASN A 112 -1.75 -34.31 -13.58
N ASP A 113 -1.32 -34.68 -14.78
CA ASP A 113 -2.19 -34.76 -15.95
C ASP A 113 -2.50 -36.19 -16.41
N HIS A 114 -1.98 -37.21 -15.73
CA HIS A 114 -2.08 -38.60 -16.20
C HIS A 114 -3.53 -39.08 -16.33
N VAL A 115 -4.37 -38.82 -15.32
CA VAL A 115 -5.80 -39.20 -15.32
C VAL A 115 -6.60 -38.44 -16.36
N ILE A 116 -6.36 -37.12 -16.46
CA ILE A 116 -7.03 -36.25 -17.43
C ILE A 116 -6.70 -36.69 -18.86
N GLN A 117 -5.45 -37.12 -19.09
CA GLN A 117 -5.04 -37.63 -20.39
C GLN A 117 -5.70 -38.99 -20.71
N ILE A 118 -5.80 -39.92 -19.76
CA ILE A 118 -6.54 -41.18 -19.96
C ILE A 118 -7.97 -40.90 -20.40
N GLU A 119 -8.67 -39.98 -19.74
CA GLU A 119 -10.04 -39.63 -20.08
C GLU A 119 -10.16 -39.02 -21.46
N ARG A 120 -9.29 -38.05 -21.79
CA ARG A 120 -9.26 -37.45 -23.12
C ARG A 120 -9.03 -38.49 -24.22
N ILE A 121 -8.12 -39.44 -23.98
CA ILE A 121 -7.83 -40.53 -24.90
C ILE A 121 -9.08 -41.41 -25.11
N PHE A 122 -9.77 -41.79 -24.03
CA PHE A 122 -11.01 -42.55 -24.10
C PHE A 122 -12.15 -41.80 -24.80
N GLU A 123 -12.35 -40.52 -24.49
CA GLU A 123 -13.36 -39.67 -25.12
C GLU A 123 -13.11 -39.54 -26.62
N ASN A 124 -11.86 -39.30 -27.01
CA ASN A 124 -11.46 -39.21 -28.41
C ASN A 124 -11.73 -40.52 -29.16
N PHE A 125 -11.37 -41.66 -28.57
CA PHE A 125 -11.67 -42.96 -29.16
C PHE A 125 -13.17 -43.20 -29.30
N SER A 126 -13.94 -42.97 -28.23
CA SER A 126 -15.39 -43.15 -28.23
C SER A 126 -16.06 -42.31 -29.32
N LYS A 127 -15.71 -41.02 -29.40
CA LYS A 127 -16.26 -40.08 -30.38
C LYS A 127 -15.95 -40.49 -31.83
N ASN A 128 -14.73 -40.91 -32.09
CA ASN A 128 -14.28 -41.21 -33.46
C ASN A 128 -14.71 -42.62 -33.92
N SER A 129 -14.80 -43.59 -33.01
CA SER A 129 -15.13 -44.98 -33.34
C SER A 129 -16.63 -45.31 -33.33
N ALA A 130 -17.48 -44.47 -32.73
CA ALA A 130 -18.91 -44.77 -32.51
C ALA A 130 -19.66 -45.20 -33.77
N LYS A 131 -19.53 -44.44 -34.87
CA LYS A 131 -20.25 -44.73 -36.13
C LYS A 131 -19.74 -45.99 -36.82
N SER A 132 -18.42 -46.23 -36.79
CA SER A 132 -17.84 -47.46 -37.31
C SER A 132 -18.21 -48.67 -36.46
N HIS A 133 -18.28 -48.51 -35.14
CA HIS A 133 -18.73 -49.57 -34.23
C HIS A 133 -20.17 -49.97 -34.54
N GLU A 134 -21.10 -49.00 -34.55
CA GLU A 134 -22.51 -49.24 -34.83
C GLU A 134 -22.71 -50.03 -36.15
N LYS A 135 -22.04 -49.59 -37.22
CA LYS A 135 -22.13 -50.24 -38.53
C LYS A 135 -21.43 -51.59 -38.61
N ALA A 136 -20.32 -51.78 -37.90
CA ALA A 136 -19.63 -53.06 -37.85
C ALA A 136 -20.46 -54.11 -37.08
N THR A 137 -21.11 -53.71 -35.99
CA THR A 137 -21.88 -54.63 -35.13
C THR A 137 -23.17 -55.18 -35.76
N ILE A 138 -23.56 -54.71 -36.96
CA ILE A 138 -24.76 -55.21 -37.67
C ILE A 138 -24.68 -56.72 -37.93
N LEU A 139 -23.49 -57.24 -38.28
CA LEU A 139 -23.30 -58.68 -38.51
C LEU A 139 -22.39 -59.32 -37.46
N VAL A 140 -21.52 -58.57 -36.79
CA VAL A 140 -20.46 -59.14 -35.94
C VAL A 140 -20.48 -58.61 -34.50
N GLY A 141 -21.67 -58.42 -33.93
CA GLY A 141 -21.82 -57.87 -32.58
C GLY A 141 -21.15 -58.69 -31.48
N THR A 142 -21.21 -60.02 -31.54
CA THR A 142 -20.61 -60.91 -30.52
C THR A 142 -19.08 -60.85 -30.56
N GLU A 143 -18.50 -60.62 -31.74
CA GLU A 143 -17.05 -60.46 -31.91
C GLU A 143 -16.52 -59.18 -31.24
N PHE A 144 -17.35 -58.15 -31.08
CA PHE A 144 -17.02 -56.90 -30.38
C PHE A 144 -17.21 -56.97 -28.85
N GLU A 145 -17.90 -58.01 -28.34
CA GLU A 145 -18.17 -58.15 -26.91
C GLU A 145 -16.89 -58.26 -26.06
N ALA A 146 -15.84 -58.88 -26.62
CA ALA A 146 -14.55 -58.98 -25.95
C ALA A 146 -13.97 -57.59 -25.64
N ILE A 147 -14.02 -56.68 -26.61
CA ILE A 147 -13.52 -55.30 -26.46
C ILE A 147 -14.37 -54.53 -25.46
N HIS A 148 -15.70 -54.65 -25.55
CA HIS A 148 -16.60 -54.01 -24.61
C HIS A 148 -16.35 -54.49 -23.17
N ARG A 149 -16.07 -55.80 -22.99
CA ARG A 149 -15.73 -56.38 -21.69
C ARG A 149 -14.43 -55.82 -21.13
N GLU A 150 -13.39 -55.68 -21.95
CA GLU A 150 -12.13 -55.07 -21.53
C GLU A 150 -12.30 -53.60 -21.11
N PHE A 151 -13.05 -52.81 -21.88
CA PHE A 151 -13.36 -51.43 -21.49
C PHE A 151 -14.20 -51.35 -20.21
N LYS A 152 -15.18 -52.25 -20.04
CA LYS A 152 -15.99 -52.30 -18.83
C LYS A 152 -15.16 -52.65 -17.60
N ASN A 153 -14.26 -53.64 -17.72
CA ASN A 153 -13.36 -54.04 -16.65
C ASN A 153 -12.41 -52.91 -16.27
N PHE A 154 -11.76 -52.29 -17.26
CA PHE A 154 -10.90 -51.14 -17.03
C PHE A 154 -11.65 -49.99 -16.35
N SER A 155 -12.83 -49.61 -16.87
CA SER A 155 -13.62 -48.51 -16.30
C SER A 155 -14.02 -48.77 -14.86
N ARG A 156 -14.35 -50.02 -14.51
CA ARG A 156 -14.70 -50.42 -13.14
C ARG A 156 -13.54 -50.19 -12.16
N GLU A 157 -12.31 -50.37 -12.61
CA GLU A 157 -11.11 -50.23 -11.77
C GLU A 157 -10.54 -48.82 -11.81
N PHE A 158 -10.62 -48.16 -12.96
CA PHE A 158 -10.12 -46.80 -13.16
C PHE A 158 -11.01 -45.73 -12.52
N ASN A 159 -12.34 -45.87 -12.55
CA ASN A 159 -13.24 -44.84 -12.03
C ASN A 159 -13.08 -44.58 -10.51
N PRO A 160 -12.94 -45.61 -9.64
CA PRO A 160 -12.61 -45.39 -8.23
C PRO A 160 -11.25 -44.69 -8.06
N LEU A 161 -10.24 -45.13 -8.81
CA LEU A 161 -8.89 -44.56 -8.78
C LEU A 161 -8.88 -43.08 -9.18
N LYS A 162 -9.60 -42.72 -10.26
CA LYS A 162 -9.85 -41.34 -10.67
C LYS A 162 -10.42 -40.54 -9.50
N GLY A 163 -11.45 -41.08 -8.83
CA GLY A 163 -12.08 -40.42 -7.68
C GLY A 163 -11.10 -40.16 -6.53
N GLU A 164 -10.22 -41.10 -6.24
CA GLU A 164 -9.16 -40.95 -5.23
C GLU A 164 -8.15 -39.87 -5.62
N ILE A 165 -7.68 -39.87 -6.87
CA ILE A 165 -6.72 -38.88 -7.39
C ILE A 165 -7.31 -37.47 -7.33
N MET A 166 -8.55 -37.29 -7.77
CA MET A 166 -9.22 -35.99 -7.73
C MET A 166 -9.40 -35.46 -6.29
N LYS A 167 -9.78 -36.33 -5.35
CA LYS A 167 -9.84 -35.96 -3.93
C LYS A 167 -8.47 -35.59 -3.36
N ASN A 168 -7.42 -36.32 -3.73
CA ASN A 168 -6.05 -36.03 -3.30
C ASN A 168 -5.61 -34.65 -3.80
N ARG A 169 -5.90 -34.35 -5.07
CA ARG A 169 -5.63 -33.05 -5.70
C ARG A 169 -6.38 -31.90 -5.01
N GLU A 170 -7.68 -32.02 -4.79
CA GLU A 170 -8.46 -30.99 -4.06
C GLU A 170 -7.88 -30.71 -2.68
N ARG A 171 -7.42 -31.75 -1.97
CA ARG A 171 -6.77 -31.60 -0.66
C ARG A 171 -5.42 -30.88 -0.79
N MET A 172 -4.58 -31.24 -1.77
CA MET A 172 -3.33 -30.54 -2.04
C MET A 172 -3.54 -29.07 -2.38
N GLU A 173 -4.54 -28.74 -3.18
CA GLU A 173 -4.89 -27.36 -3.52
C GLU A 173 -5.30 -26.57 -2.26
N LYS A 174 -6.05 -27.19 -1.34
CA LYS A 174 -6.35 -26.59 -0.03
C LYS A 174 -5.09 -26.37 0.81
N LEU A 175 -4.18 -27.36 0.88
CA LEU A 175 -2.88 -27.21 1.57
C LEU A 175 -2.03 -26.07 0.98
N GLY A 176 -2.06 -25.90 -0.35
CA GLY A 176 -1.37 -24.79 -1.03
C GLY A 176 -1.84 -23.41 -0.56
N LYS A 177 -3.14 -23.25 -0.24
CA LYS A 177 -3.68 -22.00 0.32
C LYS A 177 -3.13 -21.72 1.72
N PHE A 178 -2.94 -22.74 2.56
CA PHE A 178 -2.30 -22.57 3.86
C PHE A 178 -0.86 -22.06 3.71
N ALA A 179 -0.09 -22.62 2.78
CA ALA A 179 1.27 -22.16 2.50
C ALA A 179 1.31 -20.67 2.09
N GLU A 180 0.38 -20.22 1.25
CA GLU A 180 0.24 -18.82 0.87
C GLU A 180 -0.09 -17.93 2.08
N ASN A 181 -1.02 -18.36 2.93
CA ASN A 181 -1.40 -17.62 4.13
C ASN A 181 -0.25 -17.54 5.16
N PHE A 182 0.53 -18.62 5.35
CA PHE A 182 1.74 -18.57 6.19
C PHE A 182 2.77 -17.58 5.66
N ARG A 183 2.93 -17.48 4.33
CA ARG A 183 3.80 -16.47 3.73
C ARG A 183 3.29 -15.05 4.00
N LYS A 184 1.98 -14.81 3.84
CA LYS A 184 1.36 -13.50 4.16
C LYS A 184 1.59 -13.11 5.62
N ILE A 185 1.47 -14.05 6.55
CA ILE A 185 1.76 -13.81 7.98
C ILE A 185 3.24 -13.46 8.17
N SER A 186 4.16 -14.21 7.59
CA SER A 186 5.59 -13.92 7.73
C SER A 186 6.01 -12.58 7.09
N ASP A 187 5.44 -12.23 5.94
CA ASP A 187 5.67 -10.92 5.32
C ASP A 187 5.07 -9.79 6.19
N ALA A 188 3.98 -10.09 6.91
CA ALA A 188 3.38 -9.16 7.85
C ALA A 188 4.28 -8.91 9.07
N GLU A 189 4.79 -9.96 9.71
CA GLU A 189 5.73 -9.86 10.84
C GLU A 189 6.96 -9.00 10.49
N LYS A 190 7.50 -9.14 9.27
CA LYS A 190 8.62 -8.31 8.79
C LYS A 190 8.24 -6.83 8.66
N ALA A 191 7.04 -6.54 8.15
CA ALA A 191 6.56 -5.16 8.04
C ALA A 191 6.32 -4.54 9.43
N GLU A 192 5.81 -5.33 10.39
CA GLU A 192 5.67 -4.91 11.79
C GLU A 192 7.01 -4.46 12.38
N GLU A 193 8.06 -5.26 12.17
CA GLU A 193 9.41 -4.98 12.65
C GLU A 193 10.00 -3.70 12.02
N GLN A 194 9.75 -3.48 10.72
CA GLN A 194 10.16 -2.23 10.05
C GLN A 194 9.48 -1.00 10.65
N ILE A 195 8.18 -1.09 10.97
CA ILE A 195 7.45 0.02 11.60
C ILE A 195 7.98 0.30 13.00
N LYS A 196 8.25 -0.75 13.80
CA LYS A 196 8.86 -0.59 15.14
C LYS A 196 10.22 0.10 15.07
N ASN A 197 11.07 -0.28 14.13
CA ASN A 197 12.37 0.35 13.92
C ASN A 197 12.23 1.83 13.54
N LEU A 198 11.28 2.17 12.65
CA LEU A 198 11.02 3.56 12.29
C LEU A 198 10.54 4.38 13.49
N ILE A 199 9.64 3.84 14.33
CA ILE A 199 9.20 4.50 15.57
C ILE A 199 10.39 4.76 16.50
N PHE A 200 11.28 3.78 16.65
CA PHE A 200 12.50 3.91 17.45
C PHE A 200 13.44 5.01 16.91
N GLU A 201 13.64 5.06 15.59
CA GLU A 201 14.44 6.11 14.93
C GLU A 201 13.83 7.50 15.13
N LEU A 202 12.50 7.63 15.01
CA LEU A 202 11.78 8.89 15.26
C LEU A 202 11.94 9.35 16.71
N ASP A 203 11.89 8.44 17.68
CA ASP A 203 12.14 8.78 19.10
C ASP A 203 13.58 9.26 19.34
N ALA A 204 14.56 8.60 18.73
CA ALA A 204 15.95 9.02 18.82
C ALA A 204 16.16 10.41 18.19
N TRP A 205 15.57 10.66 17.02
CA TRP A 205 15.68 11.94 16.34
C TRP A 205 14.98 13.07 17.09
N ARG A 206 13.79 12.79 17.64
CA ARG A 206 13.08 13.72 18.52
C ARG A 206 13.93 14.12 19.72
N LYS A 207 14.53 13.14 20.40
CA LYS A 207 15.41 13.40 21.56
C LYS A 207 16.60 14.29 21.18
N GLN A 208 17.23 14.03 20.02
CA GLN A 208 18.32 14.88 19.52
C GLN A 208 17.88 16.33 19.30
N LYS A 209 16.68 16.54 18.76
CA LYS A 209 16.10 17.87 18.56
C LYS A 209 15.72 18.56 19.87
N GLU A 210 15.22 17.80 20.85
CA GLU A 210 14.98 18.29 22.21
C GLU A 210 16.29 18.70 22.92
N GLU A 211 17.41 18.04 22.65
CA GLU A 211 18.73 18.48 23.12
C GLU A 211 19.22 19.75 22.39
N GLU A 212 18.95 19.85 21.08
CA GLU A 212 19.28 21.04 20.27
C GLU A 212 18.54 22.28 20.78
N ILE A 213 17.25 22.16 21.08
CA ILE A 213 16.45 23.29 21.58
C ILE A 213 16.88 23.73 22.98
N GLN A 214 17.28 22.79 23.85
CA GLN A 214 17.83 23.12 25.17
C GLN A 214 19.14 23.90 25.04
N LYS A 215 20.04 23.51 24.13
CA LYS A 215 21.27 24.27 23.85
C LYS A 215 20.95 25.68 23.35
N LYS A 216 20.00 25.84 22.44
CA LYS A 216 19.57 27.15 21.94
C LYS A 216 18.96 28.03 23.03
N ALA A 217 18.18 27.45 23.93
CA ALA A 217 17.63 28.16 25.08
C ALA A 217 18.72 28.67 26.03
N GLU A 218 19.74 27.84 26.30
CA GLU A 218 20.89 28.21 27.12
C GLU A 218 21.76 29.27 26.44
N GLU A 219 22.01 29.17 25.13
CA GLU A 219 22.68 30.20 24.34
C GLU A 219 21.95 31.56 24.42
N LEU A 220 20.62 31.55 24.30
CA LEU A 220 19.80 32.76 24.39
C LEU A 220 19.86 33.38 25.79
N LYS A 221 19.82 32.54 26.84
CA LYS A 221 19.95 32.98 28.22
C LYS A 221 21.32 33.62 28.48
N ASN A 222 22.40 32.94 28.11
CA ASN A 222 23.77 33.46 28.23
C ASN A 222 23.96 34.77 27.45
N PHE A 223 23.32 34.88 26.27
CA PHE A 223 23.34 36.13 25.51
C PHE A 223 22.62 37.27 26.25
N LYS A 224 21.45 37.01 26.83
CA LYS A 224 20.69 38.00 27.62
C LYS A 224 21.39 38.39 28.93
N GLU A 225 22.27 37.54 29.46
CA GLU A 225 23.09 37.86 30.64
C GLU A 225 24.40 38.58 30.30
N SER A 226 24.77 38.64 29.01
CA SER A 226 26.03 39.24 28.56
C SER A 226 26.08 40.76 28.81
N GLU A 227 27.28 41.26 29.11
CA GLU A 227 27.53 42.70 29.26
C GLU A 227 27.18 43.49 28.00
N GLY A 228 27.37 42.91 26.81
CA GLY A 228 26.98 43.53 25.55
C GLY A 228 25.47 43.76 25.44
N TYR A 229 24.66 42.82 25.94
CA TYR A 229 23.20 42.96 25.97
C TYR A 229 22.74 43.97 27.01
N LYS A 230 23.33 43.97 28.22
CA LYS A 230 23.04 44.97 29.26
C LYS A 230 23.31 46.39 28.77
N LYS A 231 24.46 46.63 28.13
CA LYS A 231 24.80 47.93 27.53
C LYS A 231 23.82 48.36 26.45
N ASP A 232 23.33 47.43 25.64
CA ASP A 232 22.32 47.72 24.62
C ASP A 232 20.93 48.00 25.22
N ILE A 233 20.58 47.42 26.37
CA ILE A 233 19.39 47.83 27.15
C ILE A 233 19.57 49.26 27.68
N GLU A 234 20.72 49.57 28.27
CA GLU A 234 21.02 50.91 28.79
C GLU A 234 20.96 51.96 27.68
N GLU A 235 21.58 51.68 26.53
CA GLU A 235 21.57 52.56 25.36
C GLU A 235 20.15 52.74 24.82
N ARG A 236 19.34 51.68 24.74
CA ARG A 236 17.91 51.80 24.40
C ARG A 236 17.17 52.71 25.38
N GLY A 237 17.42 52.56 26.67
CA GLY A 237 16.85 53.43 27.70
C GLY A 237 17.25 54.89 27.51
N ARG A 238 18.52 55.16 27.17
CA ARG A 238 19.03 56.50 26.88
C ARG A 238 18.37 57.10 25.63
N ILE A 239 18.31 56.35 24.54
CA ILE A 239 17.67 56.79 23.29
C ILE A 239 16.19 57.09 23.52
N GLU A 240 15.49 56.31 24.33
CA GLU A 240 14.07 56.53 24.64
C GLU A 240 13.86 57.78 25.53
N GLU A 241 14.79 58.08 26.44
CA GLU A 241 14.77 59.35 27.18
C GLU A 241 15.09 60.53 26.24
N GLU A 242 16.09 60.42 25.36
CA GLU A 242 16.40 61.46 24.36
C GLU A 242 15.20 61.74 23.44
N ARG A 243 14.42 60.70 23.08
CA ARG A 243 13.16 60.85 22.33
C ARG A 243 12.12 61.63 23.12
N ARG A 244 11.91 61.28 24.39
CA ARG A 244 10.96 61.99 25.27
C ARG A 244 11.38 63.44 25.51
N GLU A 245 12.68 63.72 25.60
CA GLU A 245 13.21 65.08 25.68
C GLU A 245 12.99 65.85 24.37
N LEU A 246 13.28 65.24 23.23
CA LEU A 246 13.04 65.84 21.92
C LEU A 246 11.55 66.18 21.71
N GLU A 247 10.63 65.32 22.16
CA GLU A 247 9.19 65.63 22.08
C GLU A 247 8.82 66.88 22.90
N LYS A 248 9.42 67.06 24.07
CA LYS A 248 9.25 68.28 24.87
C LYS A 248 9.87 69.48 24.16
N GLU A 249 11.05 69.33 23.55
CA GLU A 249 11.72 70.38 22.77
C GLU A 249 10.85 70.84 21.59
N ILE A 250 10.35 69.89 20.79
CA ILE A 250 9.45 70.16 19.65
C ILE A 250 8.18 70.87 20.12
N TRP A 251 7.57 70.43 21.22
CA TRP A 251 6.40 71.09 21.80
C TRP A 251 6.71 72.53 22.25
N MET A 252 7.87 72.74 22.89
CA MET A 252 8.31 74.09 23.29
C MET A 252 8.59 74.98 22.09
N LEU A 253 9.19 74.46 21.02
CA LEU A 253 9.40 75.18 19.76
C LEU A 253 8.05 75.59 19.16
N GLN A 254 7.07 74.69 19.12
CA GLN A 254 5.71 75.00 18.67
C GLN A 254 5.08 76.13 19.48
N LYS A 255 5.26 76.17 20.81
CA LYS A 255 4.71 77.22 21.68
C LYS A 255 5.39 78.57 21.51
N LYS A 256 6.69 78.60 21.24
CA LYS A 256 7.44 79.83 20.99
C LYS A 256 7.09 80.46 19.63
N ILE A 257 6.70 79.63 18.66
CA ILE A 257 6.29 80.11 17.35
C ILE A 257 4.82 80.55 17.38
N ASN A 258 4.58 81.85 17.23
CA ASN A 258 3.22 82.34 17.04
C ASN A 258 2.76 82.11 15.59
N LEU A 259 2.40 80.86 15.27
CA LEU A 259 1.95 80.45 13.93
C LEU A 259 0.75 81.27 13.42
N LYS A 260 -0.12 81.74 14.32
CA LYS A 260 -1.26 82.60 13.97
C LYS A 260 -0.80 83.97 13.48
N GLU A 261 0.17 84.57 14.16
CA GLU A 261 0.73 85.86 13.76
C GLU A 261 1.55 85.73 12.47
N LEU A 262 2.33 84.66 12.31
CA LEU A 262 3.04 84.36 11.05
C LEU A 262 2.06 84.20 9.89
N ALA A 263 0.95 83.48 10.09
CA ALA A 263 -0.09 83.33 9.08
C ALA A 263 -0.72 84.67 8.69
N ARG A 264 -0.85 85.60 9.65
CA ARG A 264 -1.34 86.97 9.42
C ARG A 264 -0.32 87.83 8.66
N ILE A 265 0.97 87.77 9.02
CA ILE A 265 2.04 88.53 8.34
C ILE A 265 2.19 88.07 6.88
N HIS A 266 2.11 86.77 6.64
CA HIS A 266 2.31 86.18 5.31
C HIS A 266 1.02 85.85 4.56
N HIS A 267 -0.14 86.40 4.96
CA HIS A 267 -1.44 86.11 4.33
C HIS A 267 -1.48 86.43 2.82
N GLY A 268 -0.70 87.43 2.36
CA GLY A 268 -0.57 87.80 0.96
C GLY A 268 0.36 86.90 0.12
N ASN A 269 1.08 85.95 0.74
CA ASN A 269 1.94 85.00 0.05
C ASN A 269 1.39 83.56 0.20
N GLU A 270 0.69 83.09 -0.83
CA GLU A 270 -0.04 81.82 -0.79
C GLU A 270 0.86 80.62 -0.47
N ARG A 271 2.11 80.60 -0.96
CA ARG A 271 3.08 79.53 -0.67
C ARG A 271 3.46 79.51 0.82
N LYS A 272 3.88 80.66 1.37
CA LYS A 272 4.26 80.78 2.78
C LYS A 272 3.08 80.47 3.71
N HIS A 273 1.89 80.92 3.35
CA HIS A 273 0.67 80.63 4.12
C HIS A 273 0.33 79.14 4.15
N LYS A 274 0.49 78.41 3.03
CA LYS A 274 0.29 76.94 2.99
C LYS A 274 1.27 76.20 3.92
N ILE A 275 2.54 76.59 3.92
CA ILE A 275 3.57 76.00 4.80
C ILE A 275 3.19 76.22 6.27
N ILE A 276 2.86 77.46 6.65
CA ILE A 276 2.46 77.79 8.03
C ILE A 276 1.19 77.02 8.45
N LYS A 277 0.22 76.88 7.55
CA LYS A 277 -1.00 76.09 7.80
C LYS A 277 -0.67 74.62 8.06
N HIS A 278 0.23 74.02 7.29
CA HIS A 278 0.66 72.63 7.47
C HIS A 278 1.26 72.39 8.87
N TYR A 279 2.15 73.28 9.32
CA TYR A 279 2.71 73.25 10.67
C TYR A 279 1.70 73.54 11.78
N THR A 280 0.61 74.26 11.47
CA THR A 280 -0.48 74.52 12.42
C THR A 280 -1.32 73.26 12.66
N GLU A 281 -1.50 72.42 11.64
CA GLU A 281 -2.29 71.19 11.72
C GLU A 281 -1.56 70.06 12.46
N ASN A 282 -0.28 69.83 12.14
CA ASN A 282 0.55 68.88 12.87
C ASN A 282 2.02 69.31 12.83
N PHE A 283 2.44 70.03 13.86
CA PHE A 283 3.75 70.65 13.92
C PHE A 283 4.91 69.64 13.82
N LYS A 284 4.85 68.53 14.57
CA LYS A 284 5.87 67.48 14.57
C LYS A 284 6.00 66.84 13.18
N LYS A 285 4.89 66.35 12.63
CA LYS A 285 4.87 65.69 11.33
C LYS A 285 5.27 66.61 10.18
N ALA A 286 4.84 67.88 10.23
CA ALA A 286 5.22 68.89 9.24
C ALA A 286 6.72 69.21 9.31
N MET A 287 7.31 69.24 10.52
CA MET A 287 8.74 69.44 10.72
C MET A 287 9.57 68.28 10.15
N GLU A 288 9.16 67.05 10.44
CA GLU A 288 9.81 65.84 9.92
C GLU A 288 9.76 65.80 8.38
N GLY A 289 8.63 66.21 7.78
CA GLY A 289 8.44 66.25 6.33
C GLY A 289 9.01 67.46 5.58
N ASP A 290 9.46 68.52 6.27
CA ASP A 290 9.97 69.75 5.63
C ASP A 290 11.46 69.61 5.27
N GLU A 291 11.78 68.93 4.17
CA GLU A 291 13.16 68.74 3.69
C GLU A 291 13.91 70.05 3.44
N GLN A 292 13.21 71.12 3.06
CA GLN A 292 13.84 72.38 2.69
C GLN A 292 13.91 73.40 3.83
N MET A 293 13.44 73.03 5.03
CA MET A 293 13.32 73.88 6.21
C MET A 293 12.64 75.21 5.88
N GLU A 294 11.55 75.15 5.11
CA GLU A 294 10.82 76.31 4.64
C GLU A 294 10.23 77.12 5.80
N LEU A 295 9.75 76.50 6.87
CA LEU A 295 9.29 77.25 8.06
C LEU A 295 10.43 78.03 8.72
N ALA A 296 11.63 77.46 8.79
CA ALA A 296 12.80 78.12 9.37
C ALA A 296 13.18 79.38 8.55
N LYS A 297 13.05 79.33 7.23
CA LYS A 297 13.25 80.50 6.34
C LYS A 297 12.21 81.58 6.60
N ILE A 298 10.93 81.21 6.72
CA ILE A 298 9.83 82.14 7.02
C ILE A 298 10.05 82.83 8.37
N LEU A 299 10.49 82.09 9.39
CA LEU A 299 10.79 82.66 10.72
C LEU A 299 11.91 83.70 10.67
N LYS A 300 12.99 83.42 9.92
CA LYS A 300 14.11 84.35 9.72
C LYS A 300 13.66 85.64 9.01
N GLU A 301 12.86 85.53 7.96
CA GLU A 301 12.30 86.70 7.26
C GLU A 301 11.38 87.54 8.14
N ALA A 302 10.62 86.90 9.04
CA ALA A 302 9.75 87.56 10.01
C ALA A 302 10.53 88.16 11.21
N GLY A 303 11.85 88.06 11.23
CA GLY A 303 12.71 88.57 12.32
C GLY A 303 12.64 87.75 13.61
N VAL A 304 12.12 86.52 13.57
CA VAL A 304 12.04 85.63 14.73
C VAL A 304 13.35 84.84 14.84
N SER A 305 14.21 85.26 15.77
CA SER A 305 15.50 84.61 16.05
C SER A 305 15.42 83.64 17.24
N GLY A 306 16.36 82.69 17.33
CA GLY A 306 16.52 81.80 18.49
C GLY A 306 15.63 80.54 18.49
N ILE A 307 15.13 80.16 17.32
CA ILE A 307 14.35 78.93 17.10
C ILE A 307 15.18 77.98 16.25
N ASP A 308 15.51 76.82 16.81
CA ASP A 308 16.35 75.80 16.16
C ASP A 308 15.49 74.62 15.69
N LEU A 309 14.86 74.79 14.51
CA LEU A 309 14.08 73.72 13.88
C LEU A 309 14.99 72.68 13.20
N ASP A 310 16.12 73.12 12.66
CA ASP A 310 17.10 72.28 11.97
C ASP A 310 17.69 71.27 12.95
N GLY A 311 18.16 71.72 14.12
CA GLY A 311 18.70 70.84 15.15
C GLY A 311 17.68 69.85 15.72
N ALA A 312 16.42 70.26 15.90
CA ALA A 312 15.35 69.37 16.34
C ALA A 312 15.03 68.29 15.30
N LYS A 313 15.04 68.65 14.01
CA LYS A 313 14.83 67.70 12.91
C LYS A 313 15.97 66.69 12.78
N GLU A 314 17.21 67.16 12.74
CA GLU A 314 18.39 66.29 12.67
C GLU A 314 18.45 65.30 13.86
N LYS A 315 18.12 65.78 15.07
CA LYS A 315 18.04 64.93 16.27
C LYS A 315 16.92 63.89 16.14
N SER A 316 15.78 64.24 15.54
CA SER A 316 14.67 63.30 15.26
C SER A 316 15.10 62.18 14.33
N GLU A 317 15.68 62.51 13.18
CA GLU A 317 16.14 61.54 12.17
C GLU A 317 17.20 60.59 12.76
N ARG A 318 18.16 61.13 13.53
CA ARG A 318 19.17 60.34 14.22
C ARG A 318 18.54 59.32 15.18
N LEU A 319 17.59 59.76 16.02
CA LEU A 319 16.93 58.91 17.00
C LEU A 319 15.99 57.87 16.36
N GLU A 320 15.36 58.18 15.24
CA GLU A 320 14.53 57.24 14.48
C GLU A 320 15.36 56.16 13.78
N SER A 321 16.56 56.49 13.30
CA SER A 321 17.46 55.55 12.64
C SER A 321 18.09 54.49 13.56
N TYR A 322 17.95 54.65 14.88
CA TYR A 322 18.51 53.71 15.85
C TYR A 322 17.80 52.34 15.80
N VAL A 323 18.56 51.29 15.46
CA VAL A 323 18.11 49.89 15.50
C VAL A 323 19.02 49.13 16.45
N SER A 324 18.44 48.47 17.47
CA SER A 324 19.20 47.62 18.38
C SER A 324 19.81 46.42 17.62
N PRO A 325 21.15 46.30 17.56
CA PRO A 325 21.81 45.16 16.92
C PRO A 325 21.50 43.84 17.64
N ASN A 326 21.34 43.91 18.97
CA ASN A 326 21.11 42.74 19.81
C ASN A 326 19.65 42.26 19.75
N GLU A 327 18.68 43.16 19.57
CA GLU A 327 17.28 42.77 19.37
C GLU A 327 17.11 41.98 18.07
N THR A 328 17.81 42.39 17.01
CA THR A 328 17.83 41.65 15.75
C THR A 328 18.42 40.24 15.93
N LYS A 329 19.46 40.10 16.75
CA LYS A 329 20.09 38.82 17.06
C LYS A 329 19.18 37.91 17.89
N ILE A 330 18.49 38.44 18.90
CA ILE A 330 17.50 37.70 19.70
C ILE A 330 16.38 37.16 18.81
N ARG A 331 15.79 38.00 17.96
CA ARG A 331 14.73 37.56 17.04
C ARG A 331 15.18 36.43 16.12
N LYS A 332 16.45 36.44 15.67
CA LYS A 332 17.01 35.33 14.87
C LYS A 332 17.12 34.05 15.69
N MET A 333 17.64 34.11 16.91
CA MET A 333 17.76 32.95 17.80
C MET A 333 16.39 32.36 18.17
N GLU A 334 15.41 33.22 18.45
CA GLU A 334 14.02 32.81 18.73
C GLU A 334 13.38 32.14 17.52
N LYS A 335 13.61 32.69 16.31
CA LYS A 335 13.11 32.09 15.07
C LYS A 335 13.76 30.73 14.78
N GLU A 336 15.05 30.55 15.07
CA GLU A 336 15.72 29.25 14.96
C GLU A 336 15.15 28.24 15.95
N ALA A 337 14.94 28.64 17.21
CA ALA A 337 14.34 27.79 18.22
C ALA A 337 12.91 27.38 17.85
N GLU A 338 12.12 28.29 17.27
CA GLU A 338 10.76 27.99 16.82
C GLU A 338 10.75 26.96 15.68
N LYS A 339 11.66 27.08 14.70
CA LYS A 339 11.81 26.07 13.65
C LYS A 339 12.11 24.67 14.21
N ILE A 340 12.99 24.58 15.22
CA ILE A 340 13.29 23.30 15.86
C ILE A 340 12.05 22.74 16.59
N LYS A 341 11.21 23.59 17.21
CA LYS A 341 9.93 23.12 17.79
C LYS A 341 8.98 22.58 16.73
N ASP A 342 8.88 23.27 15.59
CA ASP A 342 8.05 22.82 14.48
C ASP A 342 8.53 21.44 13.98
N GLU A 343 9.84 21.24 13.83
CA GLU A 343 10.43 19.94 13.51
C GLU A 343 10.12 18.86 14.57
N ILE A 344 10.21 19.18 15.87
CA ILE A 344 9.84 18.26 16.97
C ILE A 344 8.36 17.87 16.86
N ASN A 345 7.48 18.82 16.57
CA ASN A 345 6.05 18.58 16.42
C ASN A 345 5.79 17.67 15.21
N GLU A 346 6.41 17.94 14.06
CA GLU A 346 6.31 17.12 12.85
C GLU A 346 6.78 15.68 13.10
N ILE A 347 7.92 15.50 13.79
CA ILE A 347 8.40 14.17 14.20
C ILE A 347 7.35 13.47 15.10
N GLY A 348 6.73 14.21 16.02
CA GLY A 348 5.68 13.69 16.89
C GLY A 348 4.42 13.24 16.14
N GLU A 349 4.01 14.00 15.12
CA GLU A 349 2.89 13.63 14.24
C GLU A 349 3.22 12.39 13.40
N ASN A 350 4.40 12.34 12.80
CA ASN A 350 4.88 11.19 12.04
C ASN A 350 4.94 9.92 12.90
N LYS A 351 5.43 10.03 14.13
CA LYS A 351 5.46 8.92 15.09
C LYS A 351 4.05 8.39 15.37
N ARG A 352 3.09 9.27 15.69
CA ARG A 352 1.69 8.87 15.94
C ARG A 352 1.08 8.17 14.74
N ALA A 353 1.35 8.66 13.52
CA ALA A 353 0.86 8.04 12.30
C ALA A 353 1.38 6.59 12.12
N GLU A 354 2.66 6.36 12.43
CA GLU A 354 3.25 5.02 12.38
C GLU A 354 2.78 4.12 13.54
N GLU A 355 2.52 4.66 14.74
CA GLU A 355 1.90 3.93 15.86
C GLU A 355 0.46 3.48 15.52
N ASP A 356 -0.36 4.37 14.94
CA ASP A 356 -1.71 4.04 14.48
C ASP A 356 -1.69 2.95 13.40
N LYS A 357 -0.73 3.04 12.49
CA LYS A 357 -0.51 2.05 11.44
C LYS A 357 -0.11 0.71 12.02
N LEU A 358 0.79 0.69 13.02
CA LEU A 358 1.19 -0.52 13.75
C LEU A 358 -0.01 -1.18 14.44
N GLU A 359 -0.87 -0.41 15.09
CA GLU A 359 -2.06 -0.95 15.75
C GLU A 359 -3.05 -1.56 14.74
N ARG A 360 -3.31 -0.86 13.63
CA ARG A 360 -4.15 -1.39 12.54
C ARG A 360 -3.55 -2.65 11.94
N PHE A 361 -2.22 -2.72 11.86
CA PHE A 361 -1.50 -3.86 11.33
C PHE A 361 -1.68 -5.10 12.21
N LYS A 362 -1.43 -4.97 13.53
CA LYS A 362 -1.65 -6.03 14.52
C LYS A 362 -3.07 -6.58 14.49
N LYS A 363 -4.09 -5.71 14.42
CA LYS A 363 -5.49 -6.14 14.31
C LYS A 363 -5.77 -6.98 13.06
N ARG A 364 -5.16 -6.63 11.92
CA ARG A 364 -5.29 -7.38 10.67
C ARG A 364 -4.59 -8.73 10.77
N GLU A 365 -3.39 -8.76 11.32
CA GLU A 365 -2.62 -9.98 11.56
C GLU A 365 -3.38 -10.96 12.47
N GLU A 366 -3.90 -10.48 13.59
CA GLU A 366 -4.74 -11.28 14.49
C GLU A 366 -5.98 -11.86 13.79
N SER A 367 -6.62 -11.08 12.91
CA SER A 367 -7.75 -11.55 12.10
C SER A 367 -7.32 -12.66 11.13
N LEU A 368 -6.22 -12.48 10.41
CA LEU A 368 -5.69 -13.48 9.47
C LEU A 368 -5.32 -14.78 10.20
N ILE A 369 -4.67 -14.68 11.36
CA ILE A 369 -4.32 -15.82 12.19
C ILE A 369 -5.59 -16.55 12.65
N SER A 370 -6.60 -15.81 13.07
CA SER A 370 -7.87 -16.37 13.53
C SER A 370 -8.63 -17.08 12.40
N GLU A 371 -8.67 -16.50 11.20
CA GLU A 371 -9.25 -17.11 10.00
C GLU A 371 -8.51 -18.39 9.62
N LEU A 372 -7.18 -18.35 9.59
CA LEU A 372 -6.35 -19.51 9.29
C LEU A 372 -6.57 -20.66 10.30
N LYS A 373 -6.70 -20.34 11.60
CA LYS A 373 -7.01 -21.34 12.64
C LYS A 373 -8.37 -22.01 12.42
N LEU A 374 -9.38 -21.23 12.03
CA LEU A 374 -10.71 -21.76 11.72
C LEU A 374 -10.67 -22.66 10.47
N GLU A 375 -10.07 -22.18 9.38
CA GLU A 375 -9.91 -22.95 8.14
C GLU A 375 -9.13 -24.25 8.39
N ALA A 376 -8.06 -24.18 9.18
CA ALA A 376 -7.27 -25.35 9.57
C ALA A 376 -8.14 -26.35 10.33
N GLY A 377 -8.98 -25.86 11.25
CA GLY A 377 -9.84 -26.74 12.03
C GLY A 377 -10.91 -27.43 11.25
N GLU A 378 -11.56 -26.74 10.32
CA GLU A 378 -12.49 -27.37 9.39
C GLU A 378 -11.77 -28.40 8.52
N PHE A 379 -10.58 -28.04 7.99
CA PHE A 379 -9.79 -28.92 7.14
C PHE A 379 -9.38 -30.20 7.87
N PHE A 380 -8.76 -30.11 9.04
CA PHE A 380 -8.29 -31.30 9.78
C PHE A 380 -9.43 -32.14 10.35
N LYS A 381 -10.57 -31.54 10.70
CA LYS A 381 -11.79 -32.29 11.05
C LYS A 381 -12.28 -33.16 9.89
N THR A 382 -12.26 -32.63 8.66
CA THR A 382 -12.66 -33.42 7.48
C THR A 382 -11.69 -34.55 7.14
N LEU A 383 -10.48 -34.53 7.70
CA LEU A 383 -9.49 -35.60 7.58
C LEU A 383 -9.62 -36.68 8.66
N GLY A 384 -10.44 -36.48 9.69
CA GLY A 384 -10.55 -37.39 10.83
C GLY A 384 -9.39 -37.28 11.83
N ASN A 385 -8.63 -36.18 11.79
CA ASN A 385 -7.42 -35.96 12.58
C ASN A 385 -7.65 -35.06 13.82
N VAL A 386 -8.92 -34.86 14.23
CA VAL A 386 -9.35 -34.09 15.41
C VAL A 386 -10.60 -34.71 16.01
#